data_AF-A0AAW0I6F6-F1
#
_entry.id   AF-A0AAW0I6F6-F1
#
_cell.length_a   1.000
_cell.length_b   1.000
_cell.length_c   1.000
_cell.angle_alpha   90.00
_cell.angle_beta   90.00
_cell.angle_gamma   90.00
#
_symmetry.space_group_name_H-M   'P 1'
#
loop_
_entity.id
_entity.type
_entity.pdbx_description
1 polymer ?
#
loop_
_entity_poly.entity_id
_entity_poly.type
_entity_poly.pdbx_seq_one_letter_code
_entity_poly.pdbx_strand_id
1 'polypeptide(L)'
;MHPMRHRYGRALDKSAALIGSGTWQMAEALRRVLDAGSAARPEGDGTTGPPLLLLGAPRSAQTSLLFAAALEAAGEGRGPVLFLTRRPLQSLPLNTPAAREPWRLQKVRFQYPSSVPELLQLLASAHEAPGPAPSLLLLDGLEDYLAEDSGAQEAAYLAALLLDTVAYFSHHLGASGSCGLVVALETQKEADGDVPHLTLLQRYFPVQCWLQPDALGLGQQYCLRASLESGKLSPRMEWSVTFLPSGEMKITPWPTQASKPCSDKKDSSARSQSLTLA
;
A
#
# COMPACT_ATOMS: atom_id res chain seq x y z
N MET A 1 8.95 25.81 -59.66
CA MET A 1 7.89 26.70 -59.15
C MET A 1 7.36 26.10 -57.85
N HIS A 2 7.60 26.78 -56.72
CA HIS A 2 6.90 26.51 -55.46
C HIS A 2 5.42 26.88 -55.59
N PRO A 3 4.57 26.32 -54.71
CA PRO A 3 3.90 27.26 -53.81
C PRO A 3 3.96 26.83 -52.33
N MET A 4 4.24 27.85 -51.52
CA MET A 4 3.94 27.96 -50.11
C MET A 4 2.44 28.22 -49.87
N ARG A 5 2.02 27.99 -48.61
CA ARG A 5 0.92 28.62 -47.81
C ARG A 5 -0.04 27.55 -47.25
N HIS A 6 -0.51 27.56 -46.00
CA HIS A 6 -0.41 28.49 -44.87
C HIS A 6 -0.64 27.70 -43.56
N ARG A 7 0.09 28.05 -42.49
CA ARG A 7 -0.30 27.76 -41.09
C ARG A 7 -1.51 28.61 -40.70
N TYR A 8 -2.46 28.02 -39.99
CA TYR A 8 -3.33 28.52 -38.90
C TYR A 8 -4.17 27.30 -38.51
N GLY A 9 -4.30 26.79 -37.30
CA GLY A 9 -4.17 27.35 -35.97
C GLY A 9 -5.31 26.74 -35.16
N ARG A 10 -5.00 25.84 -34.22
CA ARG A 10 -5.78 25.65 -32.97
C ARG A 10 -5.01 24.72 -32.05
N ALA A 11 -4.15 25.33 -31.25
CA ALA A 11 -3.91 24.87 -29.90
C ALA A 11 -5.22 25.06 -29.14
N LEU A 12 -5.87 23.97 -28.72
CA LEU A 12 -6.88 23.98 -27.67
C LEU A 12 -6.69 22.71 -26.84
N ASP A 13 -6.33 22.97 -25.58
CA ASP A 13 -6.48 22.17 -24.37
C ASP A 13 -5.79 20.81 -24.25
N LYS A 14 -4.51 20.87 -23.89
CA LYS A 14 -3.83 19.86 -23.06
C LYS A 14 -4.00 20.11 -21.55
N SER A 15 -4.96 20.93 -21.12
CA SER A 15 -5.01 21.45 -19.75
C SER A 15 -6.04 20.80 -18.81
N ALA A 16 -6.71 19.71 -19.21
CA ALA A 16 -7.77 19.09 -18.40
C ALA A 16 -7.43 17.73 -17.74
N ALA A 17 -6.25 17.15 -17.96
CA ALA A 17 -5.95 15.76 -17.51
C ALA A 17 -5.07 15.65 -16.25
N LEU A 18 -4.81 16.74 -15.52
CA LEU A 18 -3.81 16.79 -14.44
C LEU A 18 -4.37 16.77 -13.01
N ILE A 19 -5.68 16.57 -12.82
CA ILE A 19 -6.28 16.61 -11.47
C ILE A 19 -6.52 15.21 -10.89
N GLY A 20 -6.43 14.15 -11.70
CA GLY A 20 -6.71 12.76 -11.30
C GLY A 20 -5.49 11.87 -11.05
N SER A 21 -4.25 12.36 -11.04
CA SER A 21 -3.06 11.47 -11.18
C SER A 21 -2.43 10.96 -9.88
N GLY A 22 -2.79 11.49 -8.71
CA GLY A 22 -2.09 11.19 -7.45
C GLY A 22 -2.50 9.85 -6.81
N THR A 23 -3.80 9.61 -6.67
CA THR A 23 -4.38 8.38 -6.09
C THR A 23 -3.94 7.13 -6.83
N TRP A 24 -3.87 7.25 -8.16
CA TRP A 24 -3.41 6.20 -9.05
C TRP A 24 -1.97 5.83 -8.77
N GLN A 25 -1.09 6.76 -8.37
CA GLN A 25 0.33 6.46 -8.19
C GLN A 25 0.65 5.60 -6.97
N MET A 26 -0.15 5.60 -5.89
CA MET A 26 0.09 4.70 -4.74
C MET A 26 -0.70 3.40 -4.82
N ALA A 27 -1.90 3.37 -5.43
CA ALA A 27 -2.52 2.08 -5.76
C ALA A 27 -1.68 1.36 -6.82
N GLU A 28 -1.16 2.08 -7.81
CA GLU A 28 -0.15 1.63 -8.77
C GLU A 28 1.21 1.38 -8.11
N ALA A 29 1.62 2.09 -7.05
CA ALA A 29 2.89 1.80 -6.37
C ALA A 29 2.78 0.61 -5.42
N LEU A 30 1.70 0.47 -4.66
CA LEU A 30 1.36 -0.75 -3.92
C LEU A 30 1.25 -1.91 -4.92
N ARG A 31 0.55 -1.72 -6.05
CA ARG A 31 0.51 -2.70 -7.14
C ARG A 31 1.88 -2.95 -7.75
N ARG A 32 2.70 -1.94 -8.05
CA ARG A 32 4.07 -2.08 -8.58
C ARG A 32 5.00 -2.70 -7.57
N VAL A 33 4.72 -2.61 -6.28
CA VAL A 33 5.52 -3.25 -5.23
C VAL A 33 5.09 -4.69 -5.07
N LEU A 34 3.79 -4.97 -5.22
CA LEU A 34 3.25 -6.32 -5.40
C LEU A 34 3.74 -6.93 -6.73
N ASP A 35 3.96 -6.16 -7.80
CA ASP A 35 4.37 -6.66 -9.12
C ASP A 35 5.90 -6.63 -9.37
N ALA A 36 6.66 -5.76 -8.68
CA ALA A 36 8.12 -5.61 -8.86
C ALA A 36 8.93 -6.79 -8.28
N GLY A 37 8.28 -7.72 -7.58
CA GLY A 37 8.85 -9.05 -7.33
C GLY A 37 9.15 -9.83 -8.63
N SER A 38 8.58 -9.43 -9.77
CA SER A 38 8.80 -10.04 -11.08
C SER A 38 9.81 -9.29 -11.97
N ALA A 39 10.10 -8.01 -11.71
CA ALA A 39 10.87 -7.17 -12.65
C ALA A 39 12.40 -7.20 -12.48
N ALA A 40 12.94 -8.00 -11.57
CA ALA A 40 14.37 -8.11 -11.31
C ALA A 40 14.89 -9.56 -11.24
N ARG A 41 14.36 -10.46 -12.08
CA ARG A 41 14.95 -11.78 -12.29
C ARG A 41 14.99 -12.15 -13.77
N PRO A 42 16.16 -12.50 -14.34
CA PRO A 42 16.20 -13.15 -15.63
C PRO A 42 15.62 -14.56 -15.48
N GLU A 43 14.61 -14.85 -16.30
CA GLU A 43 14.06 -16.17 -16.64
C GLU A 43 13.74 -17.16 -15.51
N GLY A 44 12.45 -17.46 -15.35
CA GLY A 44 11.98 -18.70 -14.74
C GLY A 44 11.05 -18.49 -13.56
N ASP A 45 9.82 -18.94 -13.78
CA ASP A 45 8.72 -19.13 -12.83
C ASP A 45 7.78 -17.94 -12.62
N GLY A 46 6.47 -18.20 -12.62
CA GLY A 46 5.39 -17.23 -12.49
C GLY A 46 5.28 -16.70 -11.07
N THR A 47 6.37 -16.12 -10.57
CA THR A 47 6.56 -15.81 -9.15
C THR A 47 5.60 -14.71 -8.71
N THR A 48 4.78 -15.06 -7.72
CA THR A 48 3.90 -14.15 -7.01
C THR A 48 4.70 -13.05 -6.33
N GLY A 49 4.15 -11.84 -6.31
CA GLY A 49 4.68 -10.71 -5.55
C GLY A 49 4.95 -11.03 -4.08
N PRO A 50 5.93 -10.38 -3.43
CA PRO A 50 6.11 -10.55 -2.00
C PRO A 50 4.86 -10.10 -1.24
N PRO A 51 4.44 -10.83 -0.20
CA PRO A 51 3.27 -10.48 0.59
C PRO A 51 3.56 -9.20 1.40
N LEU A 52 2.56 -8.33 1.48
CA LEU A 52 2.68 -7.02 2.11
C LEU A 52 1.93 -6.95 3.45
N LEU A 53 2.60 -6.44 4.48
CA LEU A 53 1.99 -6.10 5.76
C LEU A 53 1.78 -4.58 5.85
N LEU A 54 0.52 -4.15 5.97
CA LEU A 54 0.13 -2.77 6.17
C LEU A 54 -0.06 -2.50 7.67
N LEU A 55 0.79 -1.65 8.22
CA LEU A 55 0.88 -1.32 9.63
C LEU A 55 0.39 0.11 9.87
N GLY A 56 -0.32 0.33 10.96
CA GLY A 56 -0.80 1.66 11.31
C GLY A 56 -1.45 1.70 12.68
N ALA A 57 -1.47 2.88 13.29
CA ALA A 57 -2.17 3.09 14.57
C ALA A 57 -3.70 2.93 14.41
N PRO A 58 -4.45 2.77 15.51
CA PRO A 58 -5.90 2.79 15.42
C PRO A 58 -6.42 3.99 14.66
N ARG A 59 -7.35 3.74 13.73
CA ARG A 59 -7.96 4.74 12.84
C ARG A 59 -6.97 5.40 11.86
N SER A 60 -5.87 4.72 11.52
CA SER A 60 -4.89 5.14 10.49
C SER A 60 -5.35 4.93 9.04
N ALA A 61 -6.65 4.70 8.81
CA ALA A 61 -7.26 4.50 7.50
C ALA A 61 -6.75 3.29 6.69
N GLN A 62 -6.26 2.25 7.37
CA GLN A 62 -5.84 0.98 6.76
C GLN A 62 -6.95 0.38 5.88
N THR A 63 -8.17 0.25 6.41
CA THR A 63 -9.34 -0.24 5.67
C THR A 63 -9.59 0.55 4.38
N SER A 64 -9.52 1.89 4.45
CA SER A 64 -9.68 2.75 3.28
C SER A 64 -8.59 2.47 2.23
N LEU A 65 -7.34 2.32 2.66
CA LEU A 65 -6.25 2.02 1.75
C LEU A 65 -6.35 0.62 1.12
N LEU A 66 -6.69 -0.41 1.91
CA LEU A 66 -6.98 -1.75 1.41
C LEU A 66 -8.12 -1.72 0.39
N PHE A 67 -9.18 -0.98 0.66
CA PHE A 67 -10.31 -0.86 -0.25
C PHE A 67 -9.93 -0.14 -1.55
N ALA A 68 -9.08 0.90 -1.50
CA ALA A 68 -8.53 1.50 -2.71
C ALA A 68 -7.69 0.51 -3.52
N ALA A 69 -6.86 -0.30 -2.86
CA ALA A 69 -6.09 -1.36 -3.52
C ALA A 69 -7.00 -2.41 -4.15
N ALA A 70 -8.11 -2.77 -3.50
CA ALA A 70 -9.11 -3.70 -4.02
C ALA A 70 -9.72 -3.19 -5.32
N LEU A 71 -10.18 -1.93 -5.34
CA LEU A 71 -10.78 -1.32 -6.53
C LEU A 71 -9.81 -1.21 -7.69
N GLU A 72 -8.52 -1.02 -7.41
CA GLU A 72 -7.51 -0.93 -8.46
C GLU A 72 -7.14 -2.31 -9.02
N ALA A 73 -6.99 -3.31 -8.15
CA ALA A 73 -6.79 -4.69 -8.58
C ALA A 73 -8.00 -5.24 -9.35
N ALA A 74 -9.20 -4.75 -9.05
CA ALA A 74 -10.43 -5.04 -9.78
C ALA A 74 -10.58 -4.27 -11.11
N GLY A 75 -9.52 -3.61 -11.61
CA GLY A 75 -9.54 -2.84 -12.85
C GLY A 75 -9.87 -3.63 -14.14
N GLU A 76 -9.90 -2.92 -15.27
CA GLU A 76 -10.29 -3.50 -16.57
C GLU A 76 -9.25 -4.55 -16.99
N GLY A 77 -9.71 -5.67 -17.54
CA GLY A 77 -8.84 -6.80 -17.90
C GLY A 77 -8.18 -7.55 -16.71
N ARG A 78 -8.53 -7.23 -15.46
CA ARG A 78 -8.01 -7.90 -14.26
C ARG A 78 -9.01 -8.87 -13.64
N GLY A 79 -8.46 -9.80 -12.84
CA GLY A 79 -9.19 -10.83 -12.12
C GLY A 79 -10.00 -10.30 -10.92
N PRO A 80 -10.76 -11.18 -10.24
CA PRO A 80 -11.51 -10.83 -9.05
C PRO A 80 -10.59 -10.58 -7.85
N VAL A 81 -11.12 -9.89 -6.85
CA VAL A 81 -10.42 -9.62 -5.58
C VAL A 81 -11.19 -10.26 -4.44
N LEU A 82 -10.50 -10.91 -3.52
CA LEU A 82 -11.07 -11.43 -2.28
C LEU A 82 -10.72 -10.48 -1.13
N PHE A 83 -11.75 -9.88 -0.52
CA PHE A 83 -11.61 -8.96 0.61
C PHE A 83 -12.17 -9.61 1.88
N LEU A 84 -11.28 -9.94 2.81
CA LEU A 84 -11.61 -10.53 4.10
C LEU A 84 -11.57 -9.47 5.18
N THR A 85 -12.62 -9.38 5.99
CA THR A 85 -12.65 -8.51 7.18
C THR A 85 -13.61 -9.09 8.19
N ARG A 86 -13.35 -8.95 9.49
CA ARG A 86 -14.17 -9.60 10.52
C ARG A 86 -15.60 -9.08 10.58
N ARG A 87 -15.82 -7.82 10.18
CA ARG A 87 -17.11 -7.12 10.33
C ARG A 87 -17.55 -6.52 9.01
N PRO A 88 -18.86 -6.58 8.67
CA PRO A 88 -19.38 -5.89 7.50
C PRO A 88 -19.04 -4.41 7.48
N LEU A 89 -18.59 -3.92 6.32
CA LEU A 89 -18.36 -2.50 6.10
C LEU A 89 -19.71 -1.77 6.16
N GLN A 90 -19.86 -0.86 7.12
CA GLN A 90 -21.11 -0.10 7.33
C GLN A 90 -21.37 0.89 6.19
N SER A 91 -20.31 1.34 5.53
CA SER A 91 -20.35 2.19 4.35
C SER A 91 -19.11 1.90 3.49
N LEU A 92 -19.16 2.26 2.20
CA LEU A 92 -17.98 2.16 1.35
C LEU A 92 -16.90 3.12 1.89
N PRO A 93 -15.68 2.63 2.20
CA PRO A 93 -14.66 3.42 2.90
C PRO A 93 -14.19 4.68 2.18
N LEU A 94 -14.56 4.87 0.91
CA LEU A 94 -14.01 5.89 0.03
C LEU A 94 -14.99 6.35 -1.07
N ASN A 95 -14.98 7.65 -1.36
CA ASN A 95 -15.60 8.23 -2.56
C ASN A 95 -14.53 8.49 -3.65
N THR A 96 -13.93 7.42 -4.19
CA THR A 96 -12.96 7.54 -5.29
C THR A 96 -13.65 7.44 -6.66
N PRO A 97 -13.06 7.98 -7.74
CA PRO A 97 -13.54 7.72 -9.10
C PRO A 97 -13.70 6.23 -9.40
N ALA A 98 -12.76 5.39 -8.95
CA ALA A 98 -12.83 3.94 -9.09
C ALA A 98 -14.02 3.31 -8.34
N ALA A 99 -14.39 3.84 -7.16
CA ALA A 99 -15.58 3.40 -6.42
C ALA A 99 -16.89 3.79 -7.14
N ARG A 100 -16.85 4.77 -8.04
CA ARG A 100 -17.99 5.17 -8.88
C ARG A 100 -18.15 4.30 -10.13
N GLU A 101 -17.22 3.39 -10.40
CA GLU A 101 -17.29 2.41 -11.48
C GLU A 101 -17.92 1.10 -10.96
N PRO A 102 -19.22 0.84 -11.18
CA PRO A 102 -19.91 -0.25 -10.50
C PRO A 102 -19.36 -1.64 -10.84
N TRP A 103 -18.77 -1.79 -12.03
CA TRP A 103 -18.19 -3.05 -12.49
C TRP A 103 -16.92 -3.44 -11.71
N ARG A 104 -16.17 -2.49 -11.15
CA ARG A 104 -15.03 -2.79 -10.26
C ARG A 104 -15.51 -3.41 -8.96
N LEU A 105 -16.55 -2.83 -8.36
CA LEU A 105 -17.15 -3.36 -7.13
C LEU A 105 -17.68 -4.78 -7.33
N GLN A 106 -18.26 -5.10 -8.49
CA GLN A 106 -18.74 -6.44 -8.80
C GLN A 106 -17.63 -7.51 -8.84
N LYS A 107 -16.37 -7.10 -9.06
CA LYS A 107 -15.21 -8.00 -9.02
C LYS A 107 -14.62 -8.17 -7.61
N VAL A 108 -15.01 -7.34 -6.64
CA VAL A 108 -14.58 -7.45 -5.24
C VAL A 108 -15.56 -8.33 -4.48
N ARG A 109 -15.11 -9.51 -4.06
CA ARG A 109 -15.87 -10.44 -3.23
C ARG A 109 -15.53 -10.22 -1.77
N PHE A 110 -16.49 -9.72 -1.01
CA PHE A 110 -16.36 -9.55 0.43
C PHE A 110 -16.74 -10.83 1.16
N GLN A 111 -15.91 -11.22 2.12
CA GLN A 111 -16.24 -12.28 3.08
C GLN A 111 -15.95 -11.83 4.50
N TYR A 112 -16.79 -12.30 5.42
CA TYR A 112 -16.83 -11.82 6.81
C TYR A 112 -16.65 -12.93 7.83
N PRO A 113 -15.49 -13.62 7.88
CA PRO A 113 -15.23 -14.62 8.91
C PRO A 113 -15.21 -13.93 10.28
N SER A 114 -16.22 -14.19 11.12
CA SER A 114 -16.44 -13.46 12.37
C SER A 114 -15.57 -13.97 13.52
N SER A 115 -14.88 -15.08 13.32
CA SER A 115 -14.05 -15.77 14.30
C SER A 115 -12.82 -16.42 13.66
N VAL A 116 -11.81 -16.78 14.47
CA VAL A 116 -10.62 -17.51 14.00
C VAL A 116 -10.99 -18.84 13.34
N PRO A 117 -11.85 -19.70 13.92
CA PRO A 117 -12.26 -20.94 13.25
C PRO A 117 -12.91 -20.73 11.88
N GLU A 118 -13.75 -19.70 11.73
CA GLU A 118 -14.36 -19.35 10.44
C GLU A 118 -13.32 -18.89 9.42
N LEU A 119 -12.34 -18.08 9.84
CA LEU A 119 -11.25 -17.67 8.96
C LEU A 119 -10.41 -18.86 8.51
N LEU A 120 -10.04 -19.75 9.43
CA LEU A 120 -9.29 -20.97 9.12
C LEU A 120 -10.06 -21.89 8.17
N GLN A 121 -11.36 -22.11 8.43
CA GLN A 121 -12.21 -22.92 7.56
C GLN A 121 -12.29 -22.30 6.16
N LEU A 122 -12.44 -20.98 6.06
CA LEU A 122 -12.49 -20.30 4.78
C LEU A 122 -11.19 -20.46 3.99
N LEU A 123 -10.03 -20.25 4.63
CA LEU A 123 -8.74 -20.37 3.97
C LEU A 123 -8.41 -21.83 3.60
N ALA A 124 -8.73 -22.78 4.47
CA ALA A 124 -8.51 -24.20 4.23
C ALA A 124 -9.42 -24.76 3.10
N SER A 125 -10.67 -24.28 3.01
CA SER A 125 -11.62 -24.69 1.96
C SER A 125 -11.54 -23.85 0.70
N ALA A 126 -10.56 -22.94 0.58
CA ALA A 126 -10.39 -22.08 -0.60
C ALA A 126 -10.29 -22.86 -1.91
N HIS A 127 -9.79 -24.10 -1.85
CA HIS A 127 -9.67 -24.99 -3.00
C HIS A 127 -10.99 -25.63 -3.46
N GLU A 128 -11.99 -25.66 -2.59
CA GLU A 128 -13.32 -26.22 -2.87
C GLU A 128 -14.27 -25.17 -3.47
N ALA A 129 -13.94 -23.88 -3.31
CA ALA A 129 -14.80 -22.78 -3.71
C ALA A 129 -14.94 -22.71 -5.25
N PRO A 130 -16.17 -22.78 -5.80
CA PRO A 130 -16.37 -22.66 -7.23
C PRO A 130 -16.13 -21.22 -7.72
N GLY A 131 -15.40 -21.08 -8.82
CA GLY A 131 -15.27 -19.82 -9.54
C GLY A 131 -13.83 -19.43 -9.88
N PRO A 132 -13.64 -18.23 -10.47
CA PRO A 132 -12.33 -17.73 -10.81
C PRO A 132 -11.48 -17.47 -9.55
N ALA A 133 -10.21 -17.89 -9.60
CA ALA A 133 -9.21 -17.54 -8.59
C ALA A 133 -9.04 -16.02 -8.51
N PRO A 134 -8.92 -15.42 -7.31
CA PRO A 134 -8.68 -14.00 -7.15
C PRO A 134 -7.25 -13.63 -7.56
N SER A 135 -7.07 -12.47 -8.17
CA SER A 135 -5.76 -11.86 -8.43
C SER A 135 -5.20 -11.12 -7.21
N LEU A 136 -6.00 -10.91 -6.17
CA LEU A 136 -5.56 -10.27 -4.92
C LEU A 136 -6.40 -10.77 -3.74
N LEU A 137 -5.74 -11.17 -2.66
CA LEU A 137 -6.32 -11.45 -1.36
C LEU A 137 -5.95 -10.30 -0.40
N LEU A 138 -6.97 -9.72 0.22
CA LEU A 138 -6.84 -8.67 1.23
C LEU A 138 -7.41 -9.19 2.55
N LEU A 139 -6.66 -9.06 3.65
CA LEU A 139 -7.15 -9.30 5.01
C LEU A 139 -7.06 -8.00 5.81
N ASP A 140 -8.21 -7.47 6.21
CA ASP A 140 -8.32 -6.28 7.04
C ASP A 140 -8.54 -6.63 8.51
N GLY A 141 -7.77 -6.02 9.40
CA GLY A 141 -7.85 -6.18 10.85
C GLY A 141 -7.33 -7.53 11.36
N LEU A 142 -6.08 -7.89 11.05
CA LEU A 142 -5.47 -9.13 11.55
C LEU A 142 -5.47 -9.21 13.08
N GLU A 143 -5.29 -8.09 13.76
CA GLU A 143 -5.33 -7.96 15.23
C GLU A 143 -6.63 -8.50 15.84
N ASP A 144 -7.75 -8.39 15.13
CA ASP A 144 -9.05 -8.91 15.60
C ASP A 144 -9.06 -10.45 15.68
N TYR A 145 -8.11 -11.14 15.04
CA TYR A 145 -7.95 -12.61 15.07
C TYR A 145 -6.80 -13.07 15.97
N LEU A 146 -5.94 -12.15 16.39
CA LEU A 146 -4.82 -12.42 17.29
C LEU A 146 -5.24 -11.92 18.68
N ALA A 147 -5.80 -12.80 19.51
CA ALA A 147 -6.14 -12.41 20.88
C ALA A 147 -4.85 -12.08 21.66
N GLU A 148 -4.95 -11.27 22.72
CA GLU A 148 -3.79 -10.95 23.57
C GLU A 148 -3.13 -12.20 24.18
N ASP A 149 -3.90 -13.27 24.39
CA ASP A 149 -3.43 -14.57 24.89
C ASP A 149 -3.09 -15.57 23.77
N SER A 150 -3.32 -15.24 22.50
CA SER A 150 -2.92 -16.10 21.39
C SER A 150 -1.40 -16.18 21.36
N GLY A 151 -0.84 -17.39 21.31
CA GLY A 151 0.60 -17.57 21.24
C GLY A 151 1.19 -17.07 19.91
N ALA A 152 2.52 -17.00 19.86
CA ALA A 152 3.24 -16.74 18.61
C ALA A 152 2.95 -17.81 17.53
N GLN A 153 2.54 -19.01 17.96
CA GLN A 153 2.21 -20.13 17.09
C GLN A 153 0.96 -19.86 16.23
N GLU A 154 -0.07 -19.26 16.80
CA GLU A 154 -1.33 -18.95 16.10
C GLU A 154 -1.10 -17.90 15.02
N ALA A 155 -0.32 -16.86 15.30
CA ALA A 155 0.07 -15.86 14.30
C ALA A 155 0.90 -16.48 13.15
N ALA A 156 1.84 -17.37 13.48
CA ALA A 156 2.63 -18.09 12.48
C ALA A 156 1.77 -19.00 11.60
N TYR A 157 0.84 -19.74 12.23
CA TYR A 157 -0.07 -20.64 11.55
C TYR A 157 -0.98 -19.87 10.58
N LEU A 158 -1.57 -18.76 11.03
CA LEU A 158 -2.44 -17.94 10.19
C LEU A 158 -1.66 -17.30 9.03
N ALA A 159 -0.46 -16.78 9.29
CA ALA A 159 0.41 -16.23 8.24
C ALA A 159 0.79 -17.29 7.20
N ALA A 160 1.20 -18.49 7.64
CA ALA A 160 1.52 -19.59 6.75
C ALA A 160 0.31 -20.00 5.90
N LEU A 161 -0.87 -20.15 6.52
CA LEU A 161 -2.08 -20.54 5.80
C LEU A 161 -2.51 -19.49 4.76
N LEU A 162 -2.39 -18.19 5.07
CA LEU A 162 -2.64 -17.12 4.10
C LEU A 162 -1.72 -17.21 2.88
N LEU A 163 -0.43 -17.49 3.11
CA LEU A 163 0.55 -17.65 2.04
C LEU A 163 0.27 -18.90 1.19
N ASP A 164 -0.08 -20.02 1.83
CA ASP A 164 -0.43 -21.25 1.13
C ASP A 164 -1.71 -21.08 0.28
N THR A 165 -2.73 -20.39 0.81
CA THR A 165 -3.95 -20.06 0.06
C THR A 165 -3.65 -19.19 -1.16
N VAL A 166 -2.76 -18.20 -1.02
CA VAL A 166 -2.37 -17.31 -2.12
C VAL A 166 -1.53 -18.06 -3.16
N ALA A 167 -0.60 -18.92 -2.73
CA ALA A 167 0.15 -19.79 -3.63
C ALA A 167 -0.78 -20.71 -4.43
N TYR A 168 -1.79 -21.29 -3.78
CA TYR A 168 -2.84 -22.05 -4.45
C TYR A 168 -3.54 -21.19 -5.53
N PHE A 169 -4.00 -19.99 -5.21
CA PHE A 169 -4.66 -19.13 -6.19
C PHE A 169 -3.74 -18.74 -7.35
N SER A 170 -2.47 -18.43 -7.08
CA SER A 170 -1.48 -18.13 -8.12
C SER A 170 -1.33 -19.29 -9.12
N HIS A 171 -1.24 -20.54 -8.65
CA HIS A 171 -1.18 -21.70 -9.55
C HIS A 171 -2.42 -21.83 -10.45
N HIS A 172 -3.59 -21.38 -9.98
CA HIS A 172 -4.86 -21.47 -10.72
C HIS A 172 -5.12 -20.28 -11.67
N LEU A 173 -4.33 -19.21 -11.57
CA LEU A 173 -4.39 -18.07 -12.51
C LEU A 173 -3.61 -18.32 -13.81
N GLY A 174 -2.89 -19.45 -13.90
CA GLY A 174 -2.14 -19.86 -15.10
C GLY A 174 -0.77 -19.18 -15.24
N ALA A 175 -0.07 -19.47 -16.34
CA ALA A 175 1.36 -19.16 -16.53
C ALA A 175 1.76 -17.67 -16.45
N SER A 176 0.80 -16.75 -16.52
CA SER A 176 1.04 -15.30 -16.49
C SER A 176 0.32 -14.58 -15.34
N GLY A 177 -0.39 -15.31 -14.48
CA GLY A 177 -1.19 -14.73 -13.40
C GLY A 177 -0.62 -15.07 -12.04
N SER A 178 -0.68 -14.12 -11.12
CA SER A 178 -0.38 -14.36 -9.71
C SER A 178 -1.42 -13.69 -8.81
N CYS A 179 -1.63 -14.25 -7.63
CA CYS A 179 -2.50 -13.71 -6.60
C CYS A 179 -1.65 -12.90 -5.62
N GLY A 180 -1.90 -11.61 -5.48
CA GLY A 180 -1.22 -10.79 -4.45
C GLY A 180 -1.78 -11.05 -3.05
N LEU A 181 -1.00 -10.70 -2.02
CA LEU A 181 -1.43 -10.71 -0.62
C LEU A 181 -1.13 -9.37 0.06
N VAL A 182 -2.16 -8.75 0.66
CA VAL A 182 -1.98 -7.63 1.58
C VAL A 182 -2.75 -7.91 2.87
N VAL A 183 -2.08 -7.76 4.00
CA VAL A 183 -2.66 -7.95 5.33
C VAL A 183 -2.51 -6.66 6.12
N ALA A 184 -3.60 -6.13 6.67
CA ALA A 184 -3.56 -4.99 7.57
C ALA A 184 -3.49 -5.46 9.03
N LEU A 185 -2.61 -4.82 9.80
CA LEU A 185 -2.45 -5.07 11.23
C LEU A 185 -2.36 -3.72 11.95
N GLU A 186 -3.26 -3.49 12.89
CA GLU A 186 -3.19 -2.35 13.78
C GLU A 186 -2.01 -2.50 14.75
N THR A 187 -1.16 -1.47 14.82
CA THR A 187 -0.02 -1.40 15.75
C THR A 187 -0.37 -0.43 16.86
N GLN A 188 -0.48 -0.91 18.11
CA GLN A 188 -0.74 -0.01 19.24
C GLN A 188 0.38 1.01 19.38
N LYS A 189 -0.01 2.27 19.58
CA LYS A 189 0.91 3.39 19.73
C LYS A 189 1.36 3.43 21.19
N GLU A 190 2.66 3.26 21.43
CA GLU A 190 3.29 3.37 22.75
C GLU A 190 2.86 2.30 23.80
N ALA A 191 3.29 1.06 23.61
CA ALA A 191 3.70 0.22 24.74
C ALA A 191 5.08 -0.36 24.41
N ASP A 192 6.04 -0.15 25.30
CA ASP A 192 7.44 -0.57 25.26
C ASP A 192 7.60 -2.11 25.39
N GLY A 193 6.81 -2.85 24.61
CA GLY A 193 6.84 -4.30 24.56
C GLY A 193 6.82 -4.73 23.12
N ASP A 194 7.88 -5.43 22.71
CA ASP A 194 7.88 -6.29 21.52
C ASP A 194 6.55 -7.05 21.50
N VAL A 195 5.61 -6.69 20.63
CA VAL A 195 4.44 -7.51 20.39
C VAL A 195 4.99 -8.76 19.70
N PRO A 196 5.06 -9.94 20.34
CA PRO A 196 5.84 -11.06 19.82
C PRO A 196 5.36 -11.50 18.44
N HIS A 197 4.07 -11.27 18.17
CA HIS A 197 3.44 -11.53 16.88
C HIS A 197 3.95 -10.61 15.77
N LEU A 198 4.23 -9.33 16.03
CA LEU A 198 4.67 -8.39 14.99
C LEU A 198 6.02 -8.83 14.41
N THR A 199 7.02 -9.07 15.27
CA THR A 199 8.35 -9.53 14.85
C THR A 199 8.29 -10.87 14.11
N LEU A 200 7.35 -11.74 14.48
CA LEU A 200 7.10 -12.99 13.79
C LEU A 200 6.47 -12.77 12.41
N LEU A 201 5.40 -11.97 12.33
CA LEU A 201 4.68 -11.66 11.09
C LEU A 201 5.61 -10.99 10.08
N GLN A 202 6.48 -10.07 10.51
CA GLN A 202 7.47 -9.44 9.64
C GLN A 202 8.42 -10.44 8.95
N ARG A 203 8.56 -11.68 9.45
CA ARG A 203 9.32 -12.74 8.76
C ARG A 203 8.55 -13.36 7.60
N TYR A 204 7.23 -13.42 7.71
CA TYR A 204 6.33 -13.89 6.65
C TYR A 204 6.00 -12.79 5.62
N PHE A 205 6.05 -11.53 6.06
CA PHE A 205 5.77 -10.34 5.24
C PHE A 205 7.02 -9.47 5.09
N PRO A 206 7.88 -9.74 4.09
CA PRO A 206 9.14 -9.02 3.92
C PRO A 206 8.95 -7.57 3.44
N VAL A 207 7.76 -7.24 2.94
CA VAL A 207 7.39 -5.90 2.51
C VAL A 207 6.44 -5.30 3.54
N GLN A 208 6.81 -4.13 4.07
CA GLN A 208 6.05 -3.43 5.10
C GLN A 208 5.65 -2.05 4.60
N CYS A 209 4.38 -1.71 4.77
CA CYS A 209 3.87 -0.37 4.53
C CYS A 209 3.38 0.20 5.86
N TRP A 210 3.92 1.35 6.28
CA TRP A 210 3.56 2.00 7.53
C TRP A 210 2.71 3.24 7.28
N LEU A 211 1.58 3.36 7.97
CA LEU A 211 0.71 4.53 8.00
C LEU A 211 0.92 5.28 9.31
N GLN A 212 1.56 6.44 9.22
CA GLN A 212 1.88 7.29 10.36
C GLN A 212 1.15 8.63 10.25
N PRO A 213 0.66 9.21 11.35
CA PRO A 213 0.19 10.59 11.35
C PRO A 213 1.29 11.53 10.86
N ASP A 214 0.95 12.47 9.98
CA ASP A 214 1.90 13.52 9.59
C ASP A 214 2.12 14.49 10.76
N ALA A 215 3.36 14.57 11.25
CA ALA A 215 3.75 15.43 12.36
C ALA A 215 3.66 16.93 12.01
N LEU A 216 3.56 17.30 10.72
CA LEU A 216 3.62 18.68 10.29
C LEU A 216 2.33 19.48 10.50
N GLY A 217 1.21 18.85 10.87
CA GLY A 217 0.08 19.50 11.56
C GLY A 217 -0.36 20.87 11.04
N LEU A 218 -0.23 21.15 9.74
CA LEU A 218 -0.69 22.41 9.15
C LEU A 218 -2.20 22.27 8.97
N GLY A 219 -2.92 22.88 9.90
CA GLY A 219 -4.32 22.62 10.21
C GLY A 219 -5.29 22.46 9.03
N GLN A 220 -6.33 21.66 9.32
CA GLN A 220 -7.58 21.41 8.57
C GLN A 220 -7.66 20.16 7.68
N GLN A 221 -6.56 19.42 7.43
CA GLN A 221 -6.65 18.16 6.68
C GLN A 221 -5.95 17.01 7.42
N TYR A 222 -6.65 15.89 7.62
CA TYR A 222 -6.08 14.68 8.20
C TYR A 222 -5.13 14.07 7.16
N CYS A 223 -3.83 14.30 7.34
CA CYS A 223 -2.75 13.83 6.48
C CYS A 223 -2.02 12.68 7.18
N LEU A 224 -1.82 11.58 6.44
CA LEU A 224 -1.02 10.43 6.87
C LEU A 224 0.18 10.30 5.94
N ARG A 225 1.32 9.93 6.50
CA ARG A 225 2.49 9.50 5.74
C ARG A 225 2.42 7.98 5.58
N ALA A 226 2.36 7.52 4.34
CA ALA A 226 2.57 6.13 4.01
C ALA A 226 4.04 5.92 3.64
N SER A 227 4.73 4.97 4.28
CA SER A 227 6.10 4.62 3.93
C SER A 227 6.24 3.13 3.69
N LEU A 228 6.85 2.79 2.57
CA LEU A 228 7.07 1.42 2.16
C LEU A 228 8.54 1.06 2.28
N GLU A 229 8.78 -0.07 2.93
CA GLU A 229 10.09 -0.67 3.15
C GLU A 229 10.10 -2.08 2.53
N SER A 230 11.00 -2.30 1.58
CA SER A 230 11.21 -3.59 0.91
C SER A 230 12.67 -4.02 1.08
N GLY A 231 12.97 -4.58 2.25
CA GLY A 231 14.31 -5.01 2.63
C GLY A 231 15.36 -3.86 2.73
N LYS A 232 16.59 -4.23 3.10
CA LYS A 232 17.65 -3.28 3.49
C LYS A 232 18.28 -2.49 2.32
N LEU A 233 17.99 -2.83 1.07
CA LEU A 233 18.72 -2.33 -0.11
C LEU A 233 17.87 -1.47 -1.05
N SER A 234 16.55 -1.38 -0.84
CA SER A 234 15.68 -0.55 -1.67
C SER A 234 15.47 0.84 -1.04
N PRO A 235 15.40 1.91 -1.85
CA PRO A 235 15.09 3.23 -1.32
C PRO A 235 13.66 3.21 -0.76
N ARG A 236 13.52 3.67 0.48
CA ARG A 236 12.21 3.85 1.14
C ARG A 236 11.35 4.77 0.28
N MET A 237 10.19 4.28 -0.12
CA MET A 237 9.21 5.06 -0.89
C MET A 237 8.18 5.63 0.04
N GLU A 238 7.78 6.89 -0.19
CA GLU A 238 6.89 7.59 0.72
C GLU A 238 5.83 8.38 -0.03
N TRP A 239 4.65 8.45 0.57
CA TRP A 239 3.49 9.18 0.06
C TRP A 239 2.79 9.93 1.19
N SER A 240 2.18 11.06 0.86
CA SER A 240 1.16 11.71 1.68
C SER A 240 -0.22 11.22 1.26
N VAL A 241 -0.99 10.74 2.22
CA VAL A 241 -2.40 10.32 2.08
C VAL A 241 -3.25 11.37 2.76
N THR A 242 -4.15 12.02 2.02
CA THR A 242 -5.00 13.11 2.50
C THR A 242 -6.45 12.79 2.23
N PHE A 243 -7.33 13.08 3.19
CA PHE A 243 -8.78 12.93 3.01
C PHE A 243 -9.39 14.30 2.72
N LEU A 244 -10.03 14.44 1.55
CA LEU A 244 -10.74 15.64 1.17
C LEU A 244 -12.09 15.72 1.88
N PRO A 245 -12.68 16.92 2.04
CA PRO A 245 -14.02 17.09 2.64
C PRO A 245 -15.12 16.31 1.90
N SER A 246 -14.89 15.95 0.63
CA SER A 246 -15.78 15.11 -0.18
C SER A 246 -15.77 13.62 0.20
N GLY A 247 -14.90 13.20 1.13
CA GLY A 247 -14.64 11.79 1.44
C GLY A 247 -13.73 11.09 0.43
N GLU A 248 -13.17 11.83 -0.53
CA GLU A 248 -12.17 11.31 -1.46
C GLU A 248 -10.81 11.25 -0.77
N MET A 249 -10.16 10.09 -0.86
CA MET A 249 -8.77 9.93 -0.43
C MET A 249 -7.86 10.30 -1.59
N LYS A 250 -6.95 11.24 -1.38
CA LYS A 250 -5.91 11.64 -2.33
C LYS A 250 -4.56 11.17 -1.83
N ILE A 251 -3.79 10.55 -2.72
CA ILE A 251 -2.43 10.13 -2.42
C ILE A 251 -1.46 10.91 -3.32
N THR A 252 -0.34 11.36 -2.79
CA THR A 252 0.71 12.02 -3.59
C THR A 252 2.09 11.58 -3.12
N PRO A 253 3.08 11.42 -4.01
CA PRO A 253 4.46 11.14 -3.60
C PRO A 253 4.94 12.18 -2.59
N TRP A 254 5.65 11.72 -1.56
CA TRP A 254 6.27 12.61 -0.61
C TRP A 254 7.41 13.36 -1.30
N PRO A 255 7.50 14.70 -1.17
CA PRO A 255 8.57 15.45 -1.79
C PRO A 255 9.92 14.99 -1.22
N THR A 256 10.79 14.46 -2.08
CA THR A 256 12.19 14.19 -1.73
C THR A 256 12.79 15.51 -1.28
N GLN A 257 13.26 15.62 -0.03
CA GLN A 257 14.06 16.77 0.36
C GLN A 257 15.25 16.82 -0.59
N ALA A 258 15.25 17.77 -1.52
CA ALA A 258 16.46 18.15 -2.23
C ALA A 258 17.48 18.48 -1.14
N SER A 259 18.49 17.62 -1.01
CA SER A 259 19.62 17.81 -0.13
C SER A 259 20.05 19.27 -0.23
N LYS A 260 19.84 20.05 0.83
CA LYS A 260 20.42 21.40 0.90
C LYS A 260 21.92 21.22 0.66
N PRO A 261 22.49 21.81 -0.40
CA PRO A 261 23.94 21.84 -0.51
C PRO A 261 24.45 22.51 0.75
N CYS A 262 25.34 21.82 1.46
CA CYS A 262 26.01 22.35 2.64
C CYS A 262 26.58 23.71 2.24
N SER A 263 26.00 24.80 2.77
CA SER A 263 26.60 26.10 2.64
C SER A 263 27.84 26.08 3.52
N ASP A 264 29.00 25.83 2.92
CA ASP A 264 30.29 26.04 3.53
C ASP A 264 30.31 27.46 4.13
N LYS A 265 30.16 27.55 5.45
CA LYS A 265 30.56 28.72 6.22
C LYS A 265 32.08 28.74 6.16
N LYS A 266 32.65 29.49 5.23
CA LYS A 266 34.03 29.97 5.37
C LYS A 266 34.02 31.09 6.40
N ASP A 267 34.70 30.80 7.49
CA ASP A 267 34.89 31.67 8.63
C ASP A 267 35.40 33.05 8.25
N SER A 268 34.71 34.03 8.80
CA SER A 268 35.13 35.42 8.93
C SER A 268 36.45 35.51 9.70
N SER A 269 37.50 35.92 9.00
CA SER A 269 38.77 36.38 9.55
C SER A 269 38.57 37.66 10.38
N ALA A 270 38.67 37.55 11.71
CA ALA A 270 39.08 38.65 12.58
C ALA A 270 39.43 38.13 13.98
N ARG A 271 40.73 38.03 14.31
CA ARG A 271 41.19 38.52 15.62
C ARG A 271 42.70 38.77 15.67
N SER A 272 42.99 40.01 16.01
CA SER A 272 44.24 40.63 16.38
C SER A 272 45.06 39.84 17.40
N GLN A 273 46.39 39.92 17.29
CA GLN A 273 47.27 39.83 18.44
C GLN A 273 48.22 41.04 18.47
N SER A 274 48.26 41.62 19.66
CA SER A 274 48.95 42.85 20.03
C SER A 274 50.43 42.64 20.30
N LEU A 275 51.21 43.67 19.93
CA LEU A 275 52.29 44.32 20.68
C LEU A 275 53.16 43.45 21.63
N THR A 276 54.46 43.47 21.37
CA THR A 276 55.46 43.57 22.44
C THR A 276 56.55 44.56 22.02
N LEU A 277 56.81 45.52 22.93
CA LEU A 277 57.75 46.63 22.83
C LEU A 277 59.21 46.17 22.63
N ALA A 278 59.97 46.99 21.91
CA ALA A 278 61.31 47.42 22.28
C ALA A 278 61.37 48.94 22.17
#